data_AF-A0A5J4G0I0-F1
#
_entry.id   AF-A0A5J4G0I0-F1
#
_cell.length_a   1.000
_cell.length_b   1.000
_cell.length_c   1.000
_cell.angle_alpha   90.00
_cell.angle_beta   90.00
_cell.angle_gamma   90.00
#
_symmetry.space_group_name_H-M   'P 1'
#
loop_
_entity.id
_entity.type
_entity.pdbx_description
1 polymer ?
#
loop_
_entity_poly.entity_id
_entity_poly.type
_entity_poly.pdbx_seq_one_letter_code
_entity_poly.pdbx_strand_id
1 'polypeptide(L)'
;MKNISFLLFIISLYSCGQQDFGKMEIITSLPDEFAEISGIEMIPNNESLWLISDSGSDATVMSYDLKEKKMAQQFTIKNAQNVDWEDLASDKRGNLYIGDFGNNASKRKDLTIYKINDIANLASQDTATQKITFKLSDQTDYPPKKKDRNYDIEAFFNKGENLYLFTRNRSKDFDGTTKVYKLPATPGDYTAQLIDTFKTCNDDDDCQVTSATINHQTGDIILLSYNKLWVLSNYKGDNFFSGKVTEIKLDHKSQKESVTFKDKTHIYIADERNGPQGGNLYLLDISKELKLK
;
A
#
# COMPACT_ATOMS: atom_id res chain seq x y z
N MET A 1 -42.84 -11.55 -59.61
CA MET A 1 -42.13 -10.35 -59.14
C MET A 1 -41.44 -10.74 -57.83
N LYS A 2 -40.12 -10.97 -57.84
CA LYS A 2 -39.36 -11.38 -56.65
C LYS A 2 -38.78 -10.12 -56.01
N ASN A 3 -39.24 -9.78 -54.81
CA ASN A 3 -38.77 -8.63 -54.04
C ASN A 3 -37.38 -8.97 -53.48
N ILE A 4 -36.36 -8.21 -53.92
CA ILE A 4 -35.01 -8.25 -53.35
C ILE A 4 -35.05 -7.34 -52.12
N SER A 5 -35.00 -7.93 -50.93
CA SER A 5 -34.85 -7.19 -49.67
C SER A 5 -33.39 -6.80 -49.50
N PHE A 6 -33.12 -5.50 -49.52
CA PHE A 6 -31.79 -4.93 -49.31
C PHE A 6 -31.52 -4.91 -47.80
N LEU A 7 -30.68 -5.83 -47.31
CA LEU A 7 -30.28 -5.87 -45.91
C LEU A 7 -29.24 -4.76 -45.67
N LEU A 8 -29.64 -3.65 -45.04
CA LEU A 8 -28.70 -2.62 -44.57
C LEU A 8 -27.88 -3.19 -43.41
N PHE A 9 -26.59 -3.40 -43.64
CA PHE A 9 -25.63 -3.78 -42.61
C PHE A 9 -25.23 -2.52 -41.84
N ILE A 10 -25.84 -2.32 -40.66
CA ILE A 10 -25.44 -1.25 -39.72
C ILE A 10 -24.12 -1.68 -39.09
N ILE A 11 -23.02 -1.10 -39.55
CA ILE A 11 -21.71 -1.20 -38.90
C ILE A 11 -21.76 -0.33 -37.64
N SER A 12 -22.08 -0.95 -36.51
CA SER A 12 -21.90 -0.32 -35.20
C SER A 12 -20.41 -0.18 -34.93
N LEU A 13 -19.89 1.03 -35.12
CA LEU A 13 -18.57 1.41 -34.62
C LEU A 13 -18.64 1.35 -33.08
N TYR A 14 -18.21 0.23 -32.50
CA TYR A 14 -17.86 0.18 -31.10
C TYR A 14 -16.65 1.10 -30.93
N SER A 15 -16.92 2.36 -30.61
CA SER A 15 -15.94 3.19 -29.91
C SER A 15 -15.57 2.41 -28.65
N CYS A 16 -14.40 1.79 -28.65
CA CYS A 16 -13.80 1.26 -27.44
C CYS A 16 -13.70 2.47 -26.49
N GLY A 17 -14.64 2.60 -25.56
CA GLY A 17 -14.63 3.68 -24.58
C GLY A 17 -13.32 3.53 -23.82
N GLN A 18 -12.41 4.48 -23.97
CA GLN A 18 -11.18 4.50 -23.21
C GLN A 18 -11.58 4.58 -21.74
N GLN A 19 -11.29 3.52 -20.98
CA GLN A 19 -11.57 3.47 -19.55
C GLN A 19 -10.82 4.62 -18.89
N ASP A 20 -11.54 5.47 -18.15
CA ASP A 20 -10.98 6.62 -17.47
C ASP A 20 -10.44 6.19 -16.10
N PHE A 21 -9.13 6.33 -15.92
CA PHE A 21 -8.42 6.04 -14.68
C PHE A 21 -8.03 7.32 -13.93
N GLY A 22 -8.69 8.43 -14.24
CA GLY A 22 -8.44 9.73 -13.65
C GLY A 22 -7.05 10.23 -14.00
N LYS A 23 -6.24 10.53 -12.99
CA LYS A 23 -4.89 11.08 -13.17
C LYS A 23 -3.81 10.04 -13.45
N MET A 24 -4.17 8.76 -13.45
CA MET A 24 -3.22 7.66 -13.47
C MET A 24 -3.18 6.98 -14.84
N GLU A 25 -2.01 6.45 -15.19
CA GLU A 25 -1.81 5.59 -16.36
C GLU A 25 -1.85 4.12 -15.94
N ILE A 26 -2.63 3.29 -16.61
CA ILE A 26 -2.62 1.84 -16.37
C ILE A 26 -1.35 1.22 -16.99
N ILE A 27 -0.61 0.46 -16.18
CA ILE A 27 0.61 -0.24 -16.60
C ILE A 27 0.27 -1.67 -17.03
N THR A 28 -0.52 -2.37 -16.22
CA THR A 28 -1.01 -3.73 -16.48
C THR A 28 -2.22 -4.05 -15.61
N SER A 29 -2.97 -5.08 -15.99
CA SER A 29 -3.78 -5.83 -15.04
C SER A 29 -2.91 -6.85 -14.32
N LEU A 30 -3.12 -7.05 -13.03
CA LEU A 30 -2.39 -8.01 -12.20
C LEU A 30 -2.99 -9.42 -12.37
N PRO A 31 -2.21 -10.49 -12.20
CA PRO A 31 -2.74 -11.86 -12.19
C PRO A 31 -3.79 -12.09 -11.09
N ASP A 32 -4.63 -13.12 -11.25
CA ASP A 32 -5.72 -13.46 -10.31
C ASP A 32 -5.24 -13.82 -8.90
N GLU A 33 -4.00 -14.28 -8.75
CA GLU A 33 -3.38 -14.52 -7.45
C GLU A 33 -3.19 -13.23 -6.60
N PHE A 34 -3.28 -12.06 -7.23
CA PHE A 34 -3.28 -10.73 -6.58
C PHE A 34 -4.65 -10.06 -6.62
N ALA A 35 -5.73 -10.85 -6.61
CA ALA A 35 -7.07 -10.29 -6.48
C ALA A 35 -7.23 -9.46 -5.19
N GLU A 36 -6.61 -9.91 -4.09
CA GLU A 36 -6.59 -9.22 -2.80
C GLU A 36 -5.20 -8.59 -2.56
N ILE A 37 -4.69 -7.83 -3.54
CA ILE A 37 -3.37 -7.21 -3.39
C ILE A 37 -3.37 -6.20 -2.24
N SER A 38 -2.41 -6.35 -1.32
CA SER A 38 -2.37 -5.51 -0.10
C SER A 38 -1.12 -4.64 -0.03
N GLY A 39 0.03 -5.13 -0.51
CA GLY A 39 1.29 -4.37 -0.47
C GLY A 39 2.07 -4.43 -1.78
N ILE A 40 2.70 -3.31 -2.15
CA ILE A 40 3.71 -3.23 -3.19
C ILE A 40 4.92 -2.44 -2.73
N GLU A 41 6.12 -2.84 -3.16
CA GLU A 41 7.34 -2.10 -2.82
C GLU A 41 8.39 -2.19 -3.94
N MET A 42 9.00 -1.05 -4.26
CA MET A 42 10.18 -0.99 -5.12
C MET A 42 11.44 -1.02 -4.26
N ILE A 43 12.27 -2.05 -4.44
CA ILE A 43 13.59 -2.07 -3.82
C ILE A 43 14.49 -1.04 -4.52
N PRO A 44 15.20 -0.16 -3.79
CA PRO A 44 16.11 0.82 -4.38
C PRO A 44 17.13 0.18 -5.34
N ASN A 45 17.25 0.74 -6.54
CA ASN A 45 18.13 0.27 -7.63
C ASN A 45 17.78 -1.12 -8.20
N ASN A 46 16.53 -1.57 -8.05
CA ASN A 46 16.01 -2.77 -8.70
C ASN A 46 14.88 -2.39 -9.69
N GLU A 47 14.71 -3.19 -10.75
CA GLU A 47 13.64 -3.05 -11.75
C GLU A 47 12.42 -3.94 -11.45
N SER A 48 12.41 -4.64 -10.31
CA SER A 48 11.32 -5.50 -9.86
C SER A 48 10.44 -4.80 -8.82
N LEU A 49 9.12 -4.85 -9.03
CA LEU A 49 8.11 -4.50 -8.05
C LEU A 49 7.81 -5.73 -7.20
N TRP A 50 7.87 -5.64 -5.88
CA TRP A 50 7.50 -6.73 -4.98
C TRP A 50 6.05 -6.59 -4.55
N LEU A 51 5.35 -7.71 -4.40
CA LEU A 51 3.92 -7.77 -4.15
C LEU A 51 3.60 -8.80 -3.07
N ILE A 52 2.58 -8.49 -2.27
CA ILE A 52 1.91 -9.41 -1.35
C ILE A 52 0.39 -9.29 -1.49
N SER A 53 -0.31 -10.35 -1.14
CA SER A 53 -1.76 -10.37 -1.00
C SER A 53 -2.15 -10.37 0.48
N ASP A 54 -3.37 -9.91 0.77
CA ASP A 54 -3.96 -9.90 2.10
C ASP A 54 -4.19 -11.31 2.67
N SER A 55 -4.82 -11.39 3.84
CA SER A 55 -5.18 -12.59 4.57
C SER A 55 -5.86 -13.67 3.72
N GLY A 56 -5.74 -14.93 4.16
CA GLY A 56 -6.28 -16.09 3.43
C GLY A 56 -5.38 -16.58 2.29
N SER A 57 -4.31 -15.85 1.97
CA SER A 57 -3.26 -16.25 1.03
C SER A 57 -2.12 -17.01 1.73
N ASP A 58 -1.29 -17.70 0.95
CA ASP A 58 -0.05 -18.27 1.46
C ASP A 58 0.91 -17.15 1.92
N ALA A 59 1.84 -17.48 2.83
CA ALA A 59 2.89 -16.56 3.29
C ALA A 59 3.97 -16.40 2.20
N THR A 60 3.60 -15.75 1.09
CA THR A 60 4.43 -15.62 -0.11
C THR A 60 4.66 -14.17 -0.48
N VAL A 61 5.88 -13.88 -0.92
CA VAL A 61 6.24 -12.61 -1.55
C VAL A 61 6.64 -12.90 -2.99
N MET A 62 6.13 -12.11 -3.93
CA MET A 62 6.42 -12.30 -5.34
C MET A 62 6.95 -11.01 -5.95
N SER A 63 7.62 -11.12 -7.10
CA SER A 63 8.07 -9.97 -7.87
C SER A 63 7.48 -9.93 -9.26
N TYR A 64 7.13 -8.73 -9.71
CA TYR A 64 6.74 -8.40 -11.07
C TYR A 64 7.87 -7.63 -11.75
N ASP A 65 8.39 -8.19 -12.85
CA ASP A 65 9.37 -7.53 -13.69
C ASP A 65 8.66 -6.48 -14.55
N LEU A 66 8.94 -5.21 -14.27
CA LEU A 66 8.28 -4.07 -14.94
C LEU A 66 8.68 -3.93 -16.42
N LYS A 67 9.84 -4.47 -16.81
CA LYS A 67 10.37 -4.41 -18.17
C LYS A 67 9.79 -5.53 -19.03
N GLU A 68 9.85 -6.76 -18.52
CA GLU A 68 9.34 -7.95 -19.19
C GLU A 68 7.82 -8.10 -19.04
N LYS A 69 7.22 -7.32 -18.14
CA LYS A 69 5.79 -7.29 -17.83
C LYS A 69 5.23 -8.67 -17.44
N LYS A 70 5.92 -9.35 -16.52
CA LYS A 70 5.56 -10.69 -16.06
C LYS A 70 6.00 -10.92 -14.62
N MET A 71 5.36 -11.88 -13.96
CA MET A 71 5.84 -12.40 -12.67
C MET A 71 7.22 -13.05 -12.85
N ALA A 72 8.14 -12.77 -11.94
CA ALA A 72 9.54 -13.15 -12.04
C ALA A 72 9.99 -14.09 -10.93
N GLN A 73 9.76 -13.73 -9.66
CA GLN A 73 10.18 -14.55 -8.51
C GLN A 73 9.03 -14.76 -7.54
N GLN A 74 9.09 -15.87 -6.81
CA GLN A 74 8.20 -16.21 -5.72
C GLN A 74 9.02 -16.79 -4.57
N PHE A 75 8.82 -16.25 -3.38
CA PHE A 75 9.48 -16.70 -2.16
C PHE A 75 8.42 -17.09 -1.15
N THR A 76 8.52 -18.32 -0.63
CA THR A 76 7.73 -18.74 0.53
C THR A 76 8.50 -18.34 1.78
N ILE A 77 7.82 -17.60 2.64
CA ILE A 77 8.42 -16.98 3.81
C ILE A 77 8.40 -17.97 4.97
N LYS A 78 9.54 -18.60 5.24
CA LYS A 78 9.62 -19.62 6.30
C LYS A 78 9.38 -19.00 7.66
N ASN A 79 8.67 -19.74 8.51
CA ASN A 79 8.30 -19.35 9.87
C ASN A 79 7.44 -18.08 9.95
N ALA A 80 6.82 -17.69 8.84
CA ALA A 80 5.78 -16.68 8.78
C ALA A 80 4.42 -17.33 8.54
N GLN A 81 3.37 -16.65 9.01
CA GLN A 81 1.99 -16.93 8.65
C GLN A 81 1.42 -15.62 8.11
N ASN A 82 0.58 -15.70 7.09
CA ASN A 82 -0.24 -14.58 6.65
C ASN A 82 -1.52 -14.57 7.49
N VAL A 83 -1.45 -13.91 8.65
CA VAL A 83 -2.63 -13.73 9.50
C VAL A 83 -3.47 -12.57 8.99
N ASP A 84 -2.83 -11.43 8.72
CA ASP A 84 -3.43 -10.21 8.16
C ASP A 84 -2.28 -9.34 7.61
N TRP A 85 -1.81 -9.65 6.39
CA TRP A 85 -0.69 -8.96 5.73
C TRP A 85 -1.17 -7.74 4.95
N GLU A 86 -0.75 -6.56 5.38
CA GLU A 86 -1.39 -5.30 4.95
C GLU A 86 -0.52 -4.42 4.05
N ASP A 87 0.81 -4.46 4.18
CA ASP A 87 1.66 -3.54 3.42
C ASP A 87 3.11 -4.04 3.32
N LEU A 88 3.89 -3.42 2.42
CA LEU A 88 5.33 -3.63 2.27
C LEU A 88 6.12 -2.34 2.50
N ALA A 89 7.36 -2.50 2.93
CA ALA A 89 8.32 -1.39 2.97
C ALA A 89 9.74 -1.90 2.70
N SER A 90 10.64 -1.03 2.24
CA SER A 90 12.06 -1.35 2.13
C SER A 90 12.97 -0.31 2.77
N ASP A 91 14.17 -0.75 3.16
CA ASP A 91 15.26 0.17 3.53
C ASP A 91 16.27 0.36 2.39
N LYS A 92 17.14 1.37 2.55
CA LYS A 92 18.20 1.70 1.58
C LYS A 92 19.20 0.56 1.30
N ARG A 93 19.22 -0.49 2.13
CA ARG A 93 20.10 -1.66 1.96
C ARG A 93 19.40 -2.79 1.18
N GLY A 94 18.15 -2.60 0.78
CA GLY A 94 17.37 -3.62 0.07
C GLY A 94 16.74 -4.67 0.98
N ASN A 95 16.66 -4.42 2.29
CA ASN A 95 15.87 -5.25 3.18
C ASN A 95 14.39 -4.96 2.94
N LEU A 96 13.59 -6.02 2.81
CA LEU A 96 12.13 -5.95 2.70
C LEU A 96 11.50 -6.19 4.07
N TYR A 97 10.48 -5.41 4.38
CA TYR A 97 9.65 -5.54 5.56
C TYR A 97 8.23 -5.88 5.11
N ILE A 98 7.59 -6.83 5.79
CA ILE A 98 6.23 -7.29 5.51
C ILE A 98 5.39 -7.07 6.75
N GLY A 99 4.33 -6.27 6.63
CA GLY A 99 3.45 -5.92 7.75
C GLY A 99 2.36 -6.96 7.99
N ASP A 100 2.51 -7.81 9.02
CA ASP A 100 1.47 -8.71 9.50
C ASP A 100 0.81 -8.11 10.76
N PHE A 101 0.03 -7.07 10.53
CA PHE A 101 -0.48 -6.21 11.59
C PHE A 101 -1.93 -5.74 11.38
N GLY A 102 -2.59 -6.21 10.32
CA GLY A 102 -4.02 -6.00 10.11
C GLY A 102 -4.80 -6.41 11.33
N ASN A 103 -5.72 -5.56 11.76
CA ASN A 103 -6.39 -5.66 13.05
C ASN A 103 -7.72 -4.89 13.06
N ASN A 104 -8.54 -5.13 12.03
CA ASN A 104 -9.88 -4.59 11.83
C ASN A 104 -10.77 -4.52 13.09
N ALA A 105 -10.75 -5.60 13.89
CA ALA A 105 -11.53 -5.70 15.13
C ALA A 105 -10.83 -5.11 16.36
N SER A 106 -9.58 -4.65 16.22
CA SER A 106 -8.68 -4.19 17.28
C SER A 106 -8.49 -5.23 18.40
N LYS A 107 -8.43 -6.51 18.05
CA LYS A 107 -8.37 -7.65 18.98
C LYS A 107 -7.02 -8.37 19.02
N ARG A 108 -6.19 -8.22 17.98
CA ARG A 108 -4.89 -8.90 17.85
C ARG A 108 -3.90 -8.40 18.87
N LYS A 109 -3.06 -9.31 19.36
CA LYS A 109 -1.99 -9.07 20.34
C LYS A 109 -0.62 -9.54 19.84
N ASP A 110 -0.57 -9.99 18.59
CA ASP A 110 0.52 -10.70 17.93
C ASP A 110 0.98 -9.95 16.67
N LEU A 111 0.89 -8.61 16.71
CA LEU A 111 1.30 -7.76 15.59
C LEU A 111 2.78 -7.98 15.30
N THR A 112 3.08 -8.25 14.03
CA THR A 112 4.40 -8.69 13.59
C THR A 112 4.80 -7.95 12.32
N ILE A 113 6.09 -7.62 12.20
CA ILE A 113 6.70 -7.25 10.93
C ILE A 113 7.80 -8.26 10.64
N TYR A 114 7.71 -8.93 9.51
CA TYR A 114 8.77 -9.83 9.03
C TYR A 114 9.81 -9.01 8.29
N LYS A 115 11.09 -9.34 8.49
CA LYS A 115 12.22 -8.74 7.80
C LYS A 115 12.96 -9.80 7.00
N ILE A 116 13.17 -9.50 5.72
CA ILE A 116 13.99 -10.29 4.80
C ILE A 116 15.14 -9.43 4.33
N ASN A 117 16.37 -9.91 4.52
CA ASN A 117 17.54 -9.16 4.09
C ASN A 117 17.82 -9.38 2.62
N ASP A 118 18.09 -8.29 1.90
CA ASP A 118 18.55 -8.29 0.50
C ASP A 118 17.72 -9.19 -0.43
N ILE A 119 16.39 -9.04 -0.38
CA ILE A 119 15.42 -9.91 -1.08
C ILE A 119 15.73 -10.06 -2.58
N ALA A 120 16.22 -8.97 -3.19
CA ALA A 120 16.57 -8.88 -4.60
C ALA A 120 17.67 -9.85 -5.05
N ASN A 121 18.60 -10.18 -4.15
CA ASN A 121 19.78 -10.99 -4.45
C ASN A 121 19.71 -12.39 -3.83
N LEU A 122 18.56 -12.80 -3.29
CA LEU A 122 18.41 -14.13 -2.70
C LEU A 122 18.43 -15.23 -3.76
N ALA A 123 19.30 -16.22 -3.54
CA ALA A 123 19.51 -17.35 -4.44
C ALA A 123 18.50 -18.51 -4.24
N SER A 124 17.76 -18.55 -3.12
CA SER A 124 16.84 -19.63 -2.77
C SER A 124 15.42 -19.13 -2.54
N GLN A 125 14.42 -19.91 -2.99
CA GLN A 125 12.98 -19.62 -2.81
C GLN A 125 12.49 -19.71 -1.35
N ASP A 126 13.34 -20.22 -0.44
CA ASP A 126 13.10 -20.30 0.99
C ASP A 126 13.92 -19.25 1.73
N THR A 127 13.25 -18.33 2.43
CA THR A 127 13.93 -17.22 3.13
C THR A 127 13.75 -17.35 4.64
N ALA A 128 14.87 -17.27 5.37
CA ALA A 128 14.82 -17.16 6.82
C ALA A 128 14.39 -15.75 7.19
N THR A 129 13.29 -15.63 7.93
CA THR A 129 12.78 -14.33 8.37
C THR A 129 13.22 -13.99 9.77
N GLN A 130 13.49 -12.71 9.97
CA GLN A 130 13.59 -12.13 11.30
C GLN A 130 12.25 -11.49 11.64
N LYS A 131 11.87 -11.49 12.92
CA LYS A 131 10.60 -10.92 13.38
C LYS A 131 10.82 -9.69 14.24
N ILE A 132 9.98 -8.70 14.01
CA ILE A 132 9.79 -7.53 14.87
C ILE A 132 8.37 -7.66 15.40
N THR A 133 8.20 -8.10 16.64
CA THR A 133 6.86 -8.17 17.25
C THR A 133 6.61 -6.91 18.06
N PHE A 134 5.36 -6.49 18.15
CA PHE A 134 5.04 -5.28 18.90
C PHE A 134 3.62 -5.24 19.42
N LYS A 135 3.43 -4.36 20.40
CA LYS A 135 2.14 -3.84 20.84
C LYS A 135 2.11 -2.32 20.71
N LEU A 136 0.92 -1.75 20.58
CA LEU A 136 0.73 -0.29 20.52
C LEU A 136 0.75 0.30 21.93
N SER A 137 1.44 1.44 22.12
CA SER A 137 1.68 2.04 23.44
C SER A 137 0.42 2.44 24.20
N ASP A 138 -0.67 2.75 23.49
CA ASP A 138 -1.92 3.28 24.03
C ASP A 138 -3.11 2.29 23.92
N GLN A 139 -2.91 1.10 23.34
CA GLN A 139 -3.96 0.09 23.28
C GLN A 139 -4.00 -0.75 24.57
N THR A 140 -4.97 -0.47 25.44
CA THR A 140 -5.15 -1.20 26.70
C THR A 140 -6.19 -2.33 26.61
N ASP A 141 -7.16 -2.20 25.70
CA ASP A 141 -8.28 -3.13 25.54
C ASP A 141 -8.23 -3.88 24.20
N TYR A 142 -8.66 -5.15 24.20
CA TYR A 142 -8.62 -6.06 23.05
C TYR A 142 -9.90 -6.92 22.98
N PRO A 143 -10.98 -6.46 22.31
CA PRO A 143 -11.11 -5.20 21.60
C PRO A 143 -11.56 -4.03 22.50
N PRO A 144 -11.21 -2.79 22.16
CA PRO A 144 -11.83 -1.60 22.75
C PRO A 144 -13.29 -1.47 22.28
N LYS A 145 -14.01 -0.53 22.91
CA LYS A 145 -15.37 -0.14 22.47
C LYS A 145 -15.32 0.33 21.01
N LYS A 146 -16.40 0.09 20.26
CA LYS A 146 -16.47 0.40 18.82
C LYS A 146 -16.08 1.83 18.45
N LYS A 147 -16.39 2.82 19.30
CA LYS A 147 -16.05 4.24 19.08
C LYS A 147 -14.57 4.57 19.29
N ASP A 148 -13.81 3.66 19.90
CA ASP A 148 -12.40 3.84 20.28
C ASP A 148 -11.49 2.89 19.46
N ARG A 149 -11.98 2.35 18.32
CA ARG A 149 -11.25 1.39 17.45
C ARG A 149 -10.36 2.11 16.44
N ASN A 150 -9.23 2.59 16.90
CA ASN A 150 -8.20 3.19 16.06
C ASN A 150 -6.82 2.58 16.38
N TYR A 151 -6.70 1.29 16.06
CA TYR A 151 -5.54 0.43 16.34
C TYR A 151 -5.28 -0.58 15.21
N ASP A 152 -5.96 -0.39 14.09
CA ASP A 152 -5.81 -1.17 12.88
C ASP A 152 -4.69 -0.53 12.07
N ILE A 153 -3.57 -1.22 11.85
CA ILE A 153 -2.43 -0.68 11.12
C ILE A 153 -2.54 -1.21 9.70
N GLU A 154 -2.48 -0.34 8.71
CA GLU A 154 -2.55 -0.76 7.29
C GLU A 154 -1.47 -0.12 6.42
N ALA A 155 -0.70 0.81 6.97
CA ALA A 155 0.25 1.57 6.19
C ALA A 155 1.55 1.76 6.97
N PHE A 156 2.70 1.59 6.33
CA PHE A 156 3.97 1.83 7.00
C PHE A 156 5.14 2.09 6.05
N PHE A 157 6.22 2.67 6.58
CA PHE A 157 7.46 2.79 5.84
C PHE A 157 8.69 2.68 6.76
N ASN A 158 9.85 2.37 6.18
CA ASN A 158 11.14 2.47 6.86
C ASN A 158 11.77 3.84 6.65
N LYS A 159 12.30 4.46 7.71
CA LYS A 159 13.18 5.64 7.61
C LYS A 159 14.32 5.51 8.62
N GLY A 160 15.51 5.21 8.09
CA GLY A 160 16.70 4.95 8.91
C GLY A 160 16.53 3.68 9.73
N GLU A 161 16.83 3.75 11.02
CA GLU A 161 16.75 2.59 11.93
C GLU A 161 15.35 2.35 12.50
N ASN A 162 14.29 2.99 11.96
CA ASN A 162 12.94 2.90 12.49
C ASN A 162 11.90 2.61 11.41
N LEU A 163 10.81 2.00 11.84
CA LEU A 163 9.57 1.82 11.11
C LEU A 163 8.53 2.80 11.65
N TYR A 164 7.72 3.35 10.75
CA TYR A 164 6.64 4.28 11.06
C TYR A 164 5.34 3.70 10.54
N LEU A 165 4.38 3.49 11.44
CA LEU A 165 3.13 2.78 11.20
C LEU A 165 1.96 3.75 11.29
N PHE A 166 0.98 3.62 10.41
CA PHE A 166 -0.19 4.47 10.31
C PHE A 166 -1.45 3.63 10.47
N THR A 167 -2.38 4.11 11.29
CA THR A 167 -3.64 3.41 11.47
C THR A 167 -4.66 3.75 10.41
N ARG A 168 -5.48 2.75 10.08
CA ARG A 168 -6.81 2.92 9.51
C ARG A 168 -7.82 3.09 10.65
N ASN A 169 -8.63 4.14 10.57
CA ASN A 169 -9.60 4.43 11.63
C ASN A 169 -10.84 3.55 11.45
N ARG A 170 -11.01 2.54 12.30
CA ARG A 170 -12.19 1.65 12.35
C ARG A 170 -13.21 2.07 13.42
N SER A 171 -13.10 3.30 13.93
CA SER A 171 -14.00 3.80 14.96
C SER A 171 -15.40 4.00 14.38
N LYS A 172 -16.42 3.63 15.17
CA LYS A 172 -17.83 3.81 14.79
C LYS A 172 -18.15 5.25 14.37
N ASP A 173 -17.54 6.20 15.07
CA ASP A 173 -17.69 7.63 14.81
C ASP A 173 -16.41 8.08 14.07
N PHE A 174 -16.25 7.59 12.84
CA PHE A 174 -15.10 7.91 11.98
C PHE A 174 -14.92 9.43 11.89
N ASP A 175 -13.67 9.90 11.92
CA ASP A 175 -13.34 11.32 11.83
C ASP A 175 -12.06 11.59 11.01
N GLY A 176 -11.55 10.57 10.30
CA GLY A 176 -10.31 10.65 9.54
C GLY A 176 -9.02 10.61 10.36
N THR A 177 -9.08 10.40 11.68
CA THR A 177 -7.85 10.34 12.49
C THR A 177 -7.03 9.10 12.16
N THR A 178 -5.84 9.27 11.59
CA THR A 178 -4.77 8.27 11.56
C THR A 178 -3.77 8.56 12.69
N LYS A 179 -3.35 7.51 13.40
CA LYS A 179 -2.30 7.56 14.43
C LYS A 179 -0.97 7.16 13.81
N VAL A 180 0.12 7.76 14.27
CA VAL A 180 1.47 7.42 13.84
C VAL A 180 2.24 6.78 14.98
N TYR A 181 2.69 5.55 14.78
CA TYR A 181 3.55 4.85 15.72
C TYR A 181 4.97 4.73 15.19
N LYS A 182 5.93 4.67 16.12
CA LYS A 182 7.35 4.46 15.83
C LYS A 182 7.91 3.26 16.61
N LEU A 183 8.71 2.44 15.94
CA LEU A 183 9.49 1.37 16.55
C LEU A 183 10.80 1.11 15.80
N PRO A 184 11.81 0.47 16.41
CA PRO A 184 13.05 0.09 15.73
C PRO A 184 12.80 -0.89 14.56
N ALA A 185 13.59 -0.75 13.49
CA ALA A 185 13.59 -1.64 12.31
C ALA A 185 14.49 -2.89 12.47
N THR A 186 14.82 -3.22 13.72
CA THR A 186 15.69 -4.35 14.09
C THR A 186 14.86 -5.42 14.78
N PRO A 187 15.16 -6.72 14.56
CA PRO A 187 14.43 -7.82 15.19
C PRO A 187 14.34 -7.68 16.71
N GLY A 188 13.21 -8.06 17.28
CA GLY A 188 12.95 -7.95 18.72
C GLY A 188 11.47 -7.71 19.05
N ASP A 189 11.20 -7.55 20.34
CA ASP A 189 9.85 -7.32 20.87
C ASP A 189 9.76 -5.90 21.41
N TYR A 190 8.83 -5.09 20.88
CA TYR A 190 8.76 -3.66 21.17
C TYR A 190 7.37 -3.21 21.64
N THR A 191 7.35 -2.02 22.23
CA THR A 191 6.13 -1.22 22.34
C THR A 191 6.26 -0.08 21.33
N ALA A 192 5.44 -0.12 20.27
CA ALA A 192 5.41 0.93 19.26
C ALA A 192 4.84 2.21 19.89
N GLN A 193 5.61 3.29 19.86
CA GLN A 193 5.28 4.53 20.55
C GLN A 193 4.39 5.40 19.66
N LEU A 194 3.23 5.82 20.16
CA LEU A 194 2.40 6.84 19.52
C LEU A 194 3.16 8.17 19.52
N ILE A 195 3.54 8.67 18.35
CA ILE A 195 4.33 9.90 18.21
C ILE A 195 3.54 11.07 17.64
N ASP A 196 2.46 10.80 16.90
CA ASP A 196 1.65 11.85 16.28
C ASP A 196 0.25 11.32 15.88
N THR A 197 -0.63 12.24 15.50
CA THR A 197 -1.93 11.94 14.88
C THR A 197 -2.23 12.96 13.80
N PHE A 198 -2.92 12.54 12.74
CA PHE A 198 -3.36 13.43 11.67
C PHE A 198 -4.81 13.14 11.29
N LYS A 199 -5.57 14.19 11.00
CA LYS A 199 -6.93 14.06 10.48
C LYS A 199 -6.92 14.25 8.98
N THR A 200 -7.27 13.21 8.24
CA THR A 200 -7.42 13.23 6.78
C THR A 200 -8.67 14.03 6.39
N CYS A 201 -9.83 13.41 6.45
CA CYS A 201 -11.14 14.06 6.33
C CYS A 201 -12.24 13.17 6.92
N ASN A 202 -13.43 13.74 7.14
CA ASN A 202 -14.56 13.03 7.73
C ASN A 202 -15.43 12.32 6.67
N ASP A 203 -14.82 11.41 5.93
CA ASP A 203 -15.43 10.59 4.88
C ASP A 203 -14.78 9.20 4.91
N ASP A 204 -15.43 8.22 5.53
CA ASP A 204 -14.87 6.88 5.70
C ASP A 204 -14.66 6.17 4.37
N ASP A 205 -15.46 6.51 3.37
CA ASP A 205 -15.40 5.97 2.02
C ASP A 205 -14.14 6.39 1.24
N ASP A 206 -13.52 7.53 1.61
CA ASP A 206 -12.47 8.18 0.82
C ASP A 206 -11.24 8.61 1.64
N CYS A 207 -11.30 8.62 2.97
CA CYS A 207 -10.27 9.21 3.83
C CYS A 207 -9.65 8.23 4.84
N GLN A 208 -9.92 6.93 4.69
CA GLN A 208 -9.16 5.88 5.35
C GLN A 208 -7.76 5.77 4.72
N VAL A 209 -6.72 5.72 5.56
CA VAL A 209 -5.35 5.44 5.09
C VAL A 209 -5.24 3.95 4.82
N THR A 210 -4.72 3.58 3.65
CA THR A 210 -4.60 2.19 3.18
C THR A 210 -3.18 1.74 2.93
N SER A 211 -2.26 2.65 2.55
CA SER A 211 -0.83 2.34 2.46
C SER A 211 0.00 3.62 2.60
N ALA A 212 1.29 3.47 2.90
CA ALA A 212 2.23 4.57 2.96
C ALA A 212 3.57 4.21 2.34
N THR A 213 4.25 5.18 1.76
CA THR A 213 5.62 4.99 1.26
C THR A 213 6.46 6.23 1.45
N ILE A 214 7.79 6.07 1.43
CA ILE A 214 8.75 7.17 1.54
C ILE A 214 9.74 7.14 0.39
N ASN A 215 10.00 8.30 -0.20
CA ASN A 215 11.11 8.46 -1.10
C ASN A 215 12.40 8.60 -0.29
N HIS A 216 13.23 7.56 -0.30
CA HIS A 216 14.50 7.52 0.44
C HIS A 216 15.53 8.59 0.01
N GLN A 217 15.35 9.22 -1.16
CA GLN A 217 16.22 10.28 -1.68
C GLN A 217 15.73 11.68 -1.30
N THR A 218 14.44 11.97 -1.44
CA THR A 218 13.87 13.30 -1.16
C THR A 218 13.36 13.44 0.28
N GLY A 219 12.99 12.32 0.90
CA GLY A 219 12.31 12.27 2.19
C GLY A 219 10.80 12.48 2.09
N ASP A 220 10.24 12.69 0.91
CA ASP A 220 8.78 12.87 0.77
C ASP A 220 8.05 11.59 1.11
N ILE A 221 6.90 11.72 1.78
CA ILE A 221 6.04 10.60 2.19
C ILE A 221 4.72 10.71 1.44
N ILE A 222 4.17 9.58 1.04
CA ILE A 222 2.82 9.45 0.52
C ILE A 222 1.99 8.67 1.53
N LEU A 223 0.80 9.17 1.84
CA LEU A 223 -0.29 8.39 2.43
C LEU A 223 -1.36 8.20 1.36
N LEU A 224 -1.80 6.97 1.15
CA LEU A 224 -2.82 6.60 0.18
C LEU A 224 -4.18 6.41 0.87
N SER A 225 -5.25 6.76 0.14
CA SER A 225 -6.59 6.24 0.34
C SER A 225 -7.16 5.73 -1.00
N TYR A 226 -8.40 5.26 -0.98
CA TYR A 226 -9.11 4.78 -2.17
C TYR A 226 -9.24 5.78 -3.32
N ASN A 227 -9.13 7.09 -3.06
CA ASN A 227 -9.20 8.09 -4.13
C ASN A 227 -8.33 9.34 -3.91
N LYS A 228 -7.53 9.41 -2.85
CA LYS A 228 -6.68 10.55 -2.53
C LYS A 228 -5.27 10.09 -2.18
N LEU A 229 -4.35 11.03 -2.29
CA LEU A 229 -3.01 10.97 -1.73
C LEU A 229 -2.80 12.19 -0.84
N TRP A 230 -2.07 12.02 0.26
CA TRP A 230 -1.43 13.13 0.95
C TRP A 230 0.08 13.04 0.76
N VAL A 231 0.67 14.09 0.19
CA VAL A 231 2.13 14.22 0.04
C VAL A 231 2.67 15.07 1.17
N LEU A 232 3.51 14.49 2.01
CA LEU A 232 4.14 15.14 3.15
C LEU A 232 5.59 15.46 2.79
N SER A 233 5.97 16.73 2.90
CA SER A 233 7.30 17.23 2.52
C SER A 233 7.76 18.33 3.47
N ASN A 234 9.06 18.62 3.49
CA ASN A 234 9.64 19.72 4.28
C ASN A 234 9.30 19.67 5.78
N TYR A 235 9.18 18.47 6.35
CA TYR A 235 8.87 18.26 7.76
C TYR A 235 10.14 18.23 8.63
N LYS A 236 9.97 18.33 9.95
CA LYS A 236 11.08 18.34 10.92
C LYS A 236 11.21 16.99 11.63
N GLY A 237 12.33 16.32 11.44
CA GLY A 237 12.62 15.06 12.13
C GLY A 237 11.57 13.99 11.81
N ASP A 238 10.87 13.52 12.83
CA ASP A 238 9.80 12.51 12.71
C ASP A 238 8.40 13.11 12.89
N ASN A 239 8.28 14.44 13.01
CA ASN A 239 7.00 15.13 12.99
C ASN A 239 6.60 15.40 11.53
N PHE A 240 6.10 14.37 10.85
CA PHE A 240 5.85 14.39 9.41
C PHE A 240 4.78 15.42 8.98
N PHE A 241 3.86 15.79 9.86
CA PHE A 241 2.79 16.75 9.56
C PHE A 241 3.15 18.21 9.90
N SER A 242 4.32 18.46 10.50
CA SER A 242 4.85 19.82 10.71
C SER A 242 5.23 20.56 9.43
N GLY A 243 5.39 19.82 8.33
CA GLY A 243 5.77 20.34 7.03
C GLY A 243 4.58 20.70 6.15
N LYS A 244 4.79 20.65 4.84
CA LYS A 244 3.73 20.82 3.84
C LYS A 244 3.01 19.48 3.65
N VAL A 245 1.69 19.48 3.85
CA VAL A 245 0.80 18.36 3.51
C VAL A 245 -0.04 18.79 2.29
N THR A 246 0.13 18.10 1.17
CA THR A 246 -0.61 18.40 -0.07
C THR A 246 -1.55 17.25 -0.40
N GLU A 247 -2.85 17.53 -0.44
CA GLU A 247 -3.84 16.55 -0.91
C GLU A 247 -3.90 16.54 -2.44
N ILE A 248 -3.91 15.35 -3.03
CA ILE A 248 -4.13 15.10 -4.45
C ILE A 248 -5.32 14.15 -4.58
N LYS A 249 -6.42 14.60 -5.19
CA LYS A 249 -7.50 13.71 -5.63
C LYS A 249 -7.05 12.96 -6.88
N LEU A 250 -7.28 11.66 -6.93
CA LEU A 250 -6.92 10.79 -8.04
C LEU A 250 -7.93 10.82 -9.19
N ASP A 251 -9.13 11.35 -8.92
CA ASP A 251 -10.28 11.39 -9.85
C ASP A 251 -10.69 10.00 -10.39
N HIS A 252 -10.33 8.95 -9.65
CA HIS A 252 -10.70 7.55 -9.89
C HIS A 252 -10.79 6.82 -8.55
N LYS A 253 -11.95 6.23 -8.25
CA LYS A 253 -12.20 5.49 -7.01
C LYS A 253 -12.19 3.98 -7.27
N SER A 254 -11.37 3.28 -6.50
CA SER A 254 -11.25 1.82 -6.44
C SER A 254 -10.61 1.44 -5.10
N GLN A 255 -10.60 0.16 -4.72
CA GLN A 255 -9.94 -0.32 -3.50
C GLN A 255 -8.42 -0.32 -3.67
N LYS A 256 -7.82 0.88 -3.66
CA LYS A 256 -6.38 1.06 -3.74
C LYS A 256 -5.78 0.77 -2.37
N GLU A 257 -5.07 -0.34 -2.28
CA GLU A 257 -4.51 -0.81 -1.02
C GLU A 257 -2.99 -0.62 -0.96
N SER A 258 -2.31 -0.26 -2.07
CA SER A 258 -0.84 -0.18 -2.03
C SER A 258 -0.22 0.92 -2.89
N VAL A 259 0.88 1.51 -2.40
CA VAL A 259 1.64 2.56 -3.09
C VAL A 259 3.15 2.42 -2.85
N THR A 260 3.97 2.65 -3.88
CA THR A 260 5.43 2.77 -3.73
C THR A 260 6.00 3.82 -4.65
N PHE A 261 7.10 4.47 -4.26
CA PHE A 261 7.85 5.31 -5.18
C PHE A 261 8.54 4.47 -6.26
N LYS A 262 8.39 4.87 -7.52
CA LYS A 262 9.22 4.40 -8.64
C LYS A 262 10.52 5.22 -8.71
N ASP A 263 10.37 6.53 -8.60
CA ASP A 263 11.45 7.51 -8.62
C ASP A 263 11.05 8.77 -7.83
N LYS A 264 11.70 9.91 -8.06
CA LYS A 264 11.45 11.16 -7.31
C LYS A 264 10.08 11.77 -7.57
N THR A 265 9.48 11.50 -8.73
CA THR A 265 8.24 12.15 -9.15
C THR A 265 7.16 11.17 -9.57
N HIS A 266 7.48 9.89 -9.66
CA HIS A 266 6.52 8.85 -10.03
C HIS A 266 6.30 7.85 -8.91
N ILE A 267 5.05 7.45 -8.75
CA ILE A 267 4.63 6.39 -7.84
C ILE A 267 3.85 5.31 -8.59
N TYR A 268 4.02 4.07 -8.16
CA TYR A 268 3.14 2.97 -8.50
C TYR A 268 2.02 2.89 -7.46
N ILE A 269 0.81 2.57 -7.92
CA ILE A 269 -0.36 2.31 -7.07
C ILE A 269 -1.02 1.04 -7.59
N ALA A 270 -1.49 0.15 -6.70
CA ALA A 270 -2.31 -0.99 -7.10
C ALA A 270 -3.64 -1.05 -6.36
N ASP A 271 -4.64 -1.66 -7.00
CA ASP A 271 -5.96 -1.89 -6.43
C ASP A 271 -6.41 -3.35 -6.47
N GLU A 272 -7.24 -3.71 -5.50
CA GLU A 272 -7.87 -5.02 -5.41
C GLU A 272 -8.89 -5.25 -6.53
N ARG A 273 -9.11 -6.52 -6.84
CA ARG A 273 -10.07 -6.96 -7.83
C ARG A 273 -11.44 -7.20 -7.21
N ASN A 274 -12.41 -6.42 -7.68
CA ASN A 274 -13.82 -6.57 -7.33
C ASN A 274 -14.63 -6.99 -8.56
N GLY A 275 -14.73 -8.31 -8.76
CA GLY A 275 -15.38 -8.87 -9.95
C GLY A 275 -14.70 -8.40 -11.24
N PRO A 276 -15.37 -7.67 -12.14
CA PRO A 276 -14.77 -7.18 -13.38
C PRO A 276 -13.97 -5.87 -13.23
N GLN A 277 -13.90 -5.29 -12.02
CA GLN A 277 -13.24 -4.00 -11.76
C GLN A 277 -11.96 -4.19 -10.92
N GLY A 278 -11.02 -3.27 -11.05
CA GLY A 278 -9.77 -3.29 -10.27
C GLY A 278 -8.79 -4.40 -10.67
N GLY A 279 -7.89 -4.76 -9.77
CA GLY A 279 -6.79 -5.69 -10.04
C GLY A 279 -5.79 -5.12 -11.03
N ASN A 280 -5.43 -3.83 -10.88
CA ASN A 280 -4.57 -3.11 -11.81
C ASN A 280 -3.37 -2.49 -11.10
N LEU A 281 -2.29 -2.35 -11.87
CA LEU A 281 -1.13 -1.55 -11.50
C LEU A 281 -1.15 -0.24 -12.29
N TYR A 282 -1.01 0.87 -11.57
CA TYR A 282 -1.05 2.22 -12.09
C TYR A 282 0.28 2.95 -11.90
N LEU A 283 0.54 3.94 -12.75
CA LEU A 283 1.61 4.91 -12.60
C LEU A 283 1.03 6.32 -12.49
N LEU A 284 1.48 7.09 -11.51
CA LEU A 284 1.14 8.49 -11.35
C LEU A 284 2.40 9.36 -11.29
N ASP A 285 2.45 10.41 -12.10
CA ASP A 285 3.43 11.50 -11.98
C ASP A 285 2.91 12.57 -11.02
N ILE A 286 3.36 12.54 -9.77
CA ILE A 286 2.93 13.47 -8.72
C ILE A 286 3.44 14.90 -8.96
N SER A 287 4.46 15.10 -9.81
CA SER A 287 5.01 16.45 -10.05
C SER A 287 4.04 17.37 -10.79
N LYS A 288 3.23 16.80 -11.70
CA LYS A 288 2.15 17.50 -12.42
C LYS A 288 1.09 18.05 -11.47
N GLU A 289 0.85 17.34 -10.38
CA GLU A 289 -0.18 17.67 -9.38
C GLU A 289 0.32 18.66 -8.32
N LEU A 290 1.61 18.57 -7.97
CA LEU A 290 2.22 19.42 -6.94
C LEU A 290 2.54 20.84 -7.42
N LYS A 291 2.29 21.17 -8.69
CA LYS A 291 2.67 22.44 -9.34
C LYS A 291 4.13 22.80 -9.07
N LEU A 292 5.02 21.80 -9.16
CA LEU A 292 6.46 22.04 -9.08
C LEU A 292 6.85 22.88 -10.31
N LYS A 293 7.03 24.19 -10.10
CA LYS A 293 7.61 25.12 -11.07
C LYS A 293 9.12 25.10 -10.97
#